data_AF-A0A9W8H6F4-F1
#
_entry.id   AF-A0A9W8H6F4-F1
#
_cell.length_a   1.000
_cell.length_b   1.000
_cell.length_c   1.000
_cell.angle_alpha   90.00
_cell.angle_beta   90.00
_cell.angle_gamma   90.00
#
_symmetry.space_group_name_H-M   'P 1'
#
loop_
_entity.id
_entity.type
_entity.pdbx_description
1 polymer ?
#
loop_
_entity_poly.entity_id
_entity_poly.type
_entity_poly.pdbx_seq_one_letter_code
_entity_poly.pdbx_strand_id
1 'polypeptide(L)' 'MSRHRAIRNLDLEEEFYDEDDGAIYDEMQDISEDDQLKLNKGVKAVKSALGPNTGIDDKEIKESLWYYYFDEAATIGYLR' A
#
# COMPACT_ATOMS: atom_id res chain seq x y z
N MET A 1 0.23 36.69 -5.24
CA MET A 1 0.93 35.49 -5.79
C MET A 1 2.03 35.12 -4.82
N SER A 2 1.95 33.93 -4.21
CA SER A 2 3.07 33.37 -3.47
C SER A 2 2.91 31.86 -3.43
N ARG A 3 3.55 31.18 -4.41
CA ARG A 3 3.60 29.72 -4.50
C ARG A 3 4.64 29.21 -3.51
N HIS A 4 4.34 29.26 -2.22
CA HIS A 4 5.14 28.55 -1.22
C HIS A 4 4.71 27.09 -1.22
N ARG A 5 5.12 26.36 -2.26
CA ARG A 5 5.13 24.89 -2.24
C ARG A 5 6.33 24.49 -1.40
N ALA A 6 6.14 24.43 -0.09
CA ALA A 6 7.08 23.75 0.79
C ALA A 6 7.00 22.26 0.44
N ILE A 7 7.86 21.83 -0.49
CA ILE A 7 8.18 20.43 -0.72
C ILE A 7 8.89 19.99 0.55
N ARG A 8 8.11 19.53 1.53
CA ARG A 8 8.64 18.71 2.60
C ARG A 8 9.13 17.44 1.91
N ASN A 9 10.44 17.24 1.92
CA ASN A 9 11.01 15.90 1.77
C ASN A 9 10.44 15.08 2.92
N LEU A 10 9.26 14.53 2.67
CA LEU A 10 8.63 13.51 3.47
C LEU A 10 9.43 12.26 3.15
N ASP A 11 10.52 12.08 3.90
CA ASP A 11 11.17 10.79 4.09
C ASP A 11 10.17 9.88 4.81
N LEU A 12 9.13 9.46 4.08
CA LEU A 12 8.08 8.53 4.52
C LEU A 12 8.59 7.08 4.47
N GLU A 13 9.91 6.87 4.50
CA GLU A 13 10.50 5.54 4.50
C GLU A 13 10.63 4.96 5.92
N GLU A 14 10.59 5.78 6.98
CA GLU A 14 10.92 5.32 8.34
C GLU A 14 9.72 5.17 9.30
N GLU A 15 8.52 5.67 8.97
CA GLU A 15 7.37 5.69 9.89
C GLU A 15 6.19 4.80 9.44
N PHE A 16 6.48 3.69 8.74
CA PHE A 16 5.46 2.70 8.33
C PHE A 16 5.82 1.26 8.73
N TYR A 17 6.79 1.09 9.63
CA TYR A 17 7.23 -0.25 10.04
C TYR A 17 6.59 -0.80 11.32
N ASP A 18 5.87 0.01 12.12
CA ASP A 18 5.68 -0.37 13.53
C ASP A 18 4.25 -0.48 14.12
N GLU A 19 3.11 -0.27 13.43
CA GLU A 19 1.86 -0.30 14.22
C GLU A 19 0.52 -0.67 13.55
N ASP A 20 0.45 -1.60 12.59
CA ASP A 20 -0.86 -2.27 12.34
C ASP A 20 -0.80 -3.61 11.57
N ASP A 21 0.22 -4.44 11.80
CA ASP A 21 0.33 -5.74 11.11
C ASP A 21 -0.31 -6.89 11.92
N GLY A 22 -1.35 -6.62 12.71
CA GLY A 22 -1.95 -7.60 13.63
C GLY A 22 -3.43 -7.90 13.43
N ALA A 23 -4.21 -6.97 12.86
CA ALA A 23 -5.68 -7.05 12.91
C ALA A 23 -6.35 -7.61 11.64
N ILE A 24 -5.65 -7.66 10.49
CA ILE A 24 -6.18 -8.19 9.21
C ILE A 24 -5.63 -9.62 8.91
N TYR A 25 -4.85 -10.20 9.82
CA TYR A 25 -4.24 -11.53 9.63
C TYR A 25 -5.14 -12.70 9.98
N ASP A 26 -6.24 -12.46 10.70
CA ASP A 26 -7.06 -13.56 11.20
C ASP A 26 -7.90 -14.25 10.11
N GLU A 27 -8.10 -13.60 8.95
CA GLU A 27 -8.82 -14.20 7.80
C GLU A 27 -7.86 -14.73 6.70
N MET A 28 -6.57 -14.38 6.77
CA MET A 28 -5.53 -14.78 5.80
C MET A 28 -4.48 -15.72 6.43
N GLN A 29 -4.92 -16.64 7.30
CA GLN A 29 -4.04 -17.57 8.04
C GLN A 29 -3.22 -18.54 7.15
N ASP A 30 -3.48 -18.59 5.84
CA ASP A 30 -2.77 -19.46 4.87
C ASP A 30 -1.78 -18.71 3.95
N ILE A 31 -1.49 -17.44 4.22
CA ILE A 31 -0.45 -16.70 3.48
C ILE A 31 0.94 -17.15 3.93
N SER A 32 1.78 -17.53 2.95
CA SER A 32 3.20 -17.77 3.17
C SER A 32 3.92 -16.47 3.54
N GLU A 33 4.99 -16.54 4.33
CA GLU A 33 5.89 -15.41 4.61
C GLU A 33 6.34 -14.69 3.33
N ASP A 34 6.59 -15.43 2.25
CA ASP A 34 7.00 -14.86 0.94
C ASP A 34 5.88 -14.01 0.31
N ASP A 35 4.64 -14.46 0.43
CA ASP A 35 3.48 -13.74 -0.10
C ASP A 35 3.14 -12.52 0.77
N GLN A 36 3.38 -12.60 2.07
CA GLN A 36 3.26 -11.45 2.97
C GLN A 36 4.27 -10.34 2.61
N LEU A 37 5.51 -10.72 2.28
CA LEU A 37 6.51 -9.79 1.78
C LEU A 37 6.10 -9.15 0.45
N LYS A 38 5.49 -9.92 -0.46
CA LYS A 38 4.95 -9.39 -1.73
C LYS A 38 3.80 -8.41 -1.49
N LEU A 39 2.88 -8.71 -0.59
CA LEU A 39 1.80 -7.79 -0.23
C LEU A 39 2.33 -6.49 0.33
N ASN A 40 3.22 -6.56 1.32
CA ASN A 40 3.78 -5.38 1.97
C ASN A 40 4.56 -4.50 0.98
N LYS A 41 5.31 -5.12 0.05
CA LYS A 41 6.00 -4.40 -1.02
C LYS A 41 5.02 -3.79 -2.03
N GLY A 42 4.01 -4.55 -2.47
CA GLY A 42 3.02 -4.11 -3.44
C GLY A 42 2.17 -2.95 -2.91
N VAL A 43 1.77 -2.99 -1.64
CA VAL A 43 0.98 -1.92 -1.00
C VAL A 43 1.75 -0.60 -1.05
N LYS A 44 3.04 -0.60 -0.70
CA LYS A 44 3.91 0.58 -0.77
C LYS A 44 4.01 1.12 -2.20
N ALA A 45 4.19 0.24 -3.19
CA ALA A 45 4.28 0.63 -4.60
C ALA A 45 2.96 1.23 -5.12
N VAL A 46 1.84 0.57 -4.85
CA VAL A 46 0.50 1.02 -5.26
C VAL A 46 0.13 2.34 -4.59
N LYS A 47 0.36 2.50 -3.28
CA LYS A 47 0.14 3.78 -2.57
C LYS A 47 0.98 4.91 -3.15
N SER A 48 2.25 4.64 -3.47
CA SER A 48 3.14 5.64 -4.08
C SER A 48 2.63 6.07 -5.46
N ALA A 49 2.13 5.12 -6.26
CA ALA A 49 1.59 5.40 -7.59
C ALA A 49 0.23 6.12 -7.57
N LEU A 50 -0.64 5.76 -6.64
CA LEU A 50 -1.97 6.35 -6.44
C LEU A 50 -1.91 7.75 -5.82
N GLY A 51 -0.92 7.98 -4.95
CA GLY A 51 -0.71 9.24 -4.26
C GLY A 51 -1.56 9.41 -3.00
N PRO A 52 -1.29 10.44 -2.18
CA PRO A 52 -1.78 10.55 -0.80
C PRO A 52 -3.28 10.92 -0.66
N ASN A 53 -4.04 11.01 -1.75
CA ASN A 53 -5.38 11.60 -1.74
C ASN A 53 -6.45 10.69 -2.36
N THR A 54 -6.21 9.38 -2.40
CA THR A 54 -7.16 8.42 -2.97
C THR A 54 -8.26 8.02 -1.98
N GLY A 55 -8.00 8.12 -0.67
CA GLY A 55 -8.94 7.66 0.35
C GLY A 55 -9.14 6.14 0.37
N ILE A 56 -8.26 5.40 -0.32
CA ILE A 56 -8.29 3.95 -0.43
C ILE A 56 -7.50 3.37 0.74
N ASP A 57 -8.11 2.40 1.42
CA ASP A 57 -7.52 1.78 2.59
C ASP A 57 -6.48 0.71 2.22
N ASP A 58 -5.52 0.45 3.10
CA ASP A 58 -4.50 -0.58 2.86
C ASP A 58 -5.10 -1.97 2.69
N LYS A 59 -6.23 -2.23 3.36
CA LYS A 59 -6.97 -3.48 3.20
C LYS A 59 -7.42 -3.68 1.76
N GLU A 60 -8.02 -2.66 1.15
CA GLU A 60 -8.51 -2.72 -0.24
C GLU A 60 -7.35 -2.92 -1.22
N ILE A 61 -6.20 -2.32 -0.94
CA ILE A 61 -4.98 -2.50 -1.74
C ILE A 61 -4.45 -3.94 -1.61
N LYS A 62 -4.37 -4.49 -0.39
CA LYS A 62 -3.93 -5.87 -0.14
C LYS A 62 -4.86 -6.88 -0.81
N GLU A 63 -6.18 -6.70 -0.70
CA GLU A 63 -7.18 -7.56 -1.36
C GLU A 63 -7.06 -7.50 -2.88
N SER A 64 -6.89 -6.30 -3.45
CA SER A 64 -6.73 -6.13 -4.89
C SER A 64 -5.43 -6.77 -5.38
N LEU A 65 -4.31 -6.57 -4.68
CA LEU A 65 -3.04 -7.22 -4.99
C LEU A 65 -3.18 -8.74 -4.94
N TRP A 66 -3.88 -9.29 -3.94
CA TRP A 66 -4.11 -10.71 -3.84
C TRP A 66 -4.93 -11.24 -5.03
N TYR A 67 -6.02 -10.54 -5.38
CA TYR A 67 -6.88 -10.90 -6.51
C TYR A 67 -6.14 -10.88 -7.86
N TYR A 68 -5.24 -9.91 -8.05
CA TYR A 68 -4.45 -9.75 -9.27
C TYR A 68 -3.08 -10.45 -9.20
N TYR A 69 -2.88 -11.40 -8.29
CA TYR A 69 -1.62 -12.16 -8.16
C TYR A 69 -0.38 -11.26 -8.05
N PHE A 70 -0.49 -10.20 -7.24
CA PHE A 70 0.52 -9.16 -6.99
C PHE A 70 0.86 -8.28 -8.21
N ASP A 71 0.00 -8.22 -9.23
CA ASP A 71 0.16 -7.28 -10.35
C ASP A 71 -0.20 -5.85 -9.91
N GLU A 72 0.83 -5.05 -9.66
CA GLU A 72 0.71 -3.65 -9.26
C GLU A 72 -0.01 -2.81 -10.32
N ALA A 73 0.26 -3.04 -11.61
CA ALA A 73 -0.30 -2.24 -12.69
C ALA A 73 -1.80 -2.52 -12.86
N ALA A 74 -2.20 -3.79 -12.81
CA ALA A 74 -3.61 -4.18 -12.82
C ALA A 74 -4.34 -3.64 -11.58
N THR A 75 -3.71 -3.72 -10.41
CA THR A 75 -4.26 -3.21 -9.15
C THR A 75 -4.45 -1.70 -9.18
N ILE A 76 -3.44 -0.93 -9.61
CA ILE A 76 -3.55 0.53 -9.76
C ILE A 76 -4.64 0.88 -10.78
N GLY A 77 -4.75 0.14 -11.87
CA GLY A 77 -5.80 0.35 -12.88
C GLY A 77 -7.21 0.09 -12.36
N TYR A 78 -7.36 -0.88 -11.45
CA TYR A 78 -8.63 -1.19 -10.79
C TYR A 78 -9.02 -0.16 -9.71
N LEU A 79 -8.03 0.34 -8.97
CA LEU A 79 -8.23 1.24 -7.83
C LEU A 79 -8.36 2.73 -8.20
N ARG A 80 -8.20 3.10 -9.47
CA ARG A 80 -8.19 4.49 -9.95
C ARG A 80 -9.53 4.92 -10.53
#